data_AF-A0A358L525-F1
#
_entry.id   AF-A0A358L525-F1
#
_cell.length_a   1.000
_cell.length_b   1.000
_cell.length_c   1.000
_cell.angle_alpha   90.00
_cell.angle_beta   90.00
_cell.angle_gamma   90.00
#
_symmetry.space_group_name_H-M   'P 1'
#
loop_
_entity.id
_entity.type
_entity.pdbx_description
1 polymer ?
#
loop_
_entity_poly.entity_id
_entity_poly.type
_entity_poly.pdbx_seq_one_letter_code
_entity_poly.pdbx_strand_id
1 'polypeptide(L)'
;MFQDNPLLAQLKEKLHSQTPRVEGVVKGTEKGFGFLEADAQKSYFIPPPFMKKVMHGDRIIAVLQTDKDREVADPEKLVEPFLTRFVGRVQKKDDRLSIVPDHPLLKDAIQCRPDRNLKHDFQAGDWAVAEMKRHPLKGDRTFYAELTAFITHAEDPLAPWWVTLSRHNLEREAPDAVTGDILDEQLEREDLTSLDFVTIDSASTEDMDDALYVEALPEGQLRLTIAIADPTAYVPANSELDAIAAERAFTNYLPGFNIPMLPRQLSDDVCSLRPNVRRPVLACRVTVAADGTLGEDIHFFAAWIESKAKLVYDQVSDWLENSGDWQPENEAIATQIRLLHKLCLARGEWRQTHALVFKDRPDFRFLLGEKGEVLDIVAEHRRIANRIVEEAMITANICAATVLREKLGFGIYNIHLGFDLVNAEQAASVL
;
A
#
# COMPACT_ATOMS: atom_id res chain seq x y z
N MET A 1 61.71 15.28 11.47
CA MET A 1 61.42 16.51 12.26
C MET A 1 60.46 17.47 11.53
N PHE A 2 59.47 16.95 10.77
CA PHE A 2 58.51 17.75 9.99
C PHE A 2 57.05 17.28 10.11
N GLN A 3 56.77 16.22 10.88
CA GLN A 3 55.42 15.63 10.96
C GLN A 3 54.45 16.44 11.83
N ASP A 4 54.94 17.30 12.73
CA ASP A 4 54.12 18.07 13.68
C ASP A 4 54.41 19.59 13.64
N ASN A 5 54.57 20.18 12.46
CA ASN A 5 54.75 21.63 12.33
C ASN A 5 53.39 22.33 12.16
N PRO A 6 52.97 23.21 13.10
CA PRO A 6 51.66 23.87 13.07
C PRO A 6 51.45 24.77 11.85
N LEU A 7 52.52 25.33 11.25
CA LEU A 7 52.43 26.11 10.01
C LEU A 7 52.21 25.22 8.79
N LEU A 8 52.75 24.01 8.77
CA LEU A 8 52.47 23.02 7.72
C LEU A 8 51.04 22.48 7.84
N ALA A 9 50.51 22.35 9.06
CA ALA A 9 49.11 22.00 9.30
C ALA A 9 48.16 23.10 8.78
N GLN A 10 48.40 24.37 9.15
CA GLN A 10 47.62 25.50 8.65
C GLN A 10 47.70 25.68 7.14
N LEU A 11 48.88 25.49 6.53
CA LEU A 11 49.02 25.56 5.08
C LEU A 11 48.25 24.44 4.37
N LYS A 12 48.27 23.21 4.92
CA LYS A 12 47.48 22.09 4.39
C LYS A 12 45.98 22.36 4.50
N GLU A 13 45.50 22.86 5.64
CA GLU A 13 44.09 23.23 5.82
C GLU A 13 43.65 24.32 4.83
N LYS A 14 44.48 25.35 4.64
CA LYS A 14 44.18 26.46 3.72
C LYS A 14 44.19 26.04 2.24
N LEU A 15 45.08 25.12 1.85
CA LEU A 15 45.08 24.55 0.49
C LEU A 15 43.85 23.65 0.27
N HIS A 16 43.47 22.86 1.27
CA HIS A 16 42.31 21.96 1.22
C HIS A 16 40.96 22.71 1.22
N SER A 17 40.88 23.86 1.87
CA SER A 17 39.66 24.69 1.88
C SER A 17 39.38 25.35 0.53
N GLN A 18 40.38 25.49 -0.34
CA GLN A 18 40.25 26.12 -1.66
C GLN A 18 39.87 25.13 -2.77
N THR A 19 39.94 23.83 -2.50
CA THR A 19 39.61 22.79 -3.50
C THR A 19 38.10 22.72 -3.73
N PRO A 20 37.64 22.67 -5.00
CA PRO A 20 36.21 22.62 -5.31
C PRO A 20 35.55 21.38 -4.71
N ARG A 21 34.36 21.59 -4.17
CA ARG A 21 33.50 20.54 -3.60
C ARG A 21 32.25 20.41 -4.44
N VAL A 22 31.78 19.18 -4.59
CA VAL A 22 30.54 18.87 -5.28
C VAL A 22 29.71 17.94 -4.42
N GLU A 23 28.40 18.20 -4.39
CA GLU A 23 27.43 17.32 -3.76
C GLU A 23 26.77 16.46 -4.84
N GLY A 24 26.49 15.20 -4.51
CA GLY A 24 25.81 14.29 -5.43
C GLY A 24 25.51 12.95 -4.78
N VAL A 25 24.98 12.03 -5.59
CA VAL A 25 24.65 10.66 -5.18
C VAL A 25 25.68 9.67 -5.70
N VAL A 26 26.16 8.79 -4.83
CA VAL A 26 27.12 7.75 -5.18
C VAL A 26 26.43 6.63 -5.96
N LYS A 27 26.99 6.29 -7.12
CA LYS A 27 26.57 5.16 -7.95
C LYS A 27 27.69 4.15 -8.05
N GLY A 28 27.60 3.11 -7.22
CA GLY A 28 28.48 1.95 -7.31
C GLY A 28 28.31 1.17 -8.62
N THR A 29 29.38 0.48 -9.04
CA THR A 29 29.39 -0.44 -10.18
C THR A 29 29.88 -1.83 -9.74
N GLU A 30 29.67 -2.85 -10.57
CA GLU A 30 30.16 -4.21 -10.28
C GLU A 30 31.70 -4.34 -10.25
N LYS A 31 32.43 -3.34 -10.77
CA LYS A 31 33.89 -3.36 -10.91
C LYS A 31 34.63 -2.70 -9.73
N GLY A 32 33.93 -2.34 -8.66
CA GLY A 32 34.50 -1.78 -7.43
C GLY A 32 34.88 -0.29 -7.50
N PHE A 33 34.70 0.38 -8.65
CA PHE A 33 34.69 1.83 -8.75
C PHE A 33 33.25 2.35 -8.83
N GLY A 34 33.06 3.66 -8.71
CA GLY A 34 31.74 4.28 -8.83
C GLY A 34 31.78 5.65 -9.47
N PHE A 35 30.64 6.32 -9.45
CA PHE A 35 30.49 7.70 -9.89
C PHE A 35 29.74 8.51 -8.84
N LEU A 36 30.00 9.81 -8.79
CA LEU A 36 29.20 10.78 -8.07
C LEU A 36 28.34 11.53 -9.08
N GLU A 37 27.04 11.25 -9.10
CA GLU A 37 26.06 11.94 -9.97
C GLU A 37 25.64 13.24 -9.28
N ALA A 38 26.10 14.38 -9.82
CA ALA A 38 25.80 15.71 -9.28
C ALA A 38 24.51 16.30 -9.87
N ASP A 39 24.25 16.00 -11.15
CA ASP A 39 23.02 16.32 -11.87
C ASP A 39 22.82 15.30 -13.02
N ALA A 40 21.75 15.46 -13.81
CA ALA A 40 21.38 14.53 -14.88
C ALA A 40 22.43 14.40 -16.01
N GLN A 41 23.34 15.37 -16.16
CA GLN A 41 24.34 15.40 -17.23
C GLN A 41 25.77 15.31 -16.71
N LYS A 42 26.00 15.49 -15.41
CA LYS A 42 27.33 15.60 -14.81
C LYS A 42 27.58 14.52 -13.76
N SER A 43 28.60 13.71 -14.03
CA SER A 43 29.08 12.69 -13.09
C SER A 43 30.60 12.71 -12.96
N TYR A 44 31.08 12.41 -11.75
CA TYR A 44 32.51 12.38 -11.43
C TYR A 44 32.95 10.98 -11.05
N PHE A 45 34.12 10.55 -11.51
CA PHE A 45 34.63 9.21 -11.23
C PHE A 45 35.09 9.07 -9.76
N ILE A 46 34.69 7.98 -9.08
CA ILE A 46 35.15 7.61 -7.74
C ILE A 46 36.01 6.33 -7.84
N PRO A 47 37.34 6.42 -7.63
CA PRO A 47 38.25 5.29 -7.64
C PRO A 47 37.94 4.23 -6.58
N PRO A 48 38.35 2.97 -6.80
CA PRO A 48 38.10 1.88 -5.83
C PRO A 48 38.58 2.12 -4.39
N PRO A 49 39.73 2.76 -4.13
CA PRO A 49 40.12 3.09 -2.75
C PRO A 49 39.13 4.02 -2.04
N PHE A 50 38.54 4.96 -2.77
CA PHE A 50 37.57 5.93 -2.26
C PHE A 50 36.18 5.33 -2.12
N MET A 51 35.81 4.38 -2.99
CA MET A 51 34.58 3.62 -2.85
C MET A 51 34.48 2.85 -1.53
N LYS A 52 35.60 2.49 -0.88
CA LYS A 52 35.57 1.86 0.45
C LYS A 52 35.03 2.76 1.57
N LYS A 53 34.96 4.08 1.35
CA LYS A 53 34.45 5.05 2.33
C LYS A 53 32.92 5.24 2.24
N VAL A 54 32.30 4.79 1.15
CA VAL A 54 30.93 5.11 0.76
C VAL A 54 30.18 3.86 0.31
N MET A 55 28.86 3.98 0.22
CA MET A 55 27.96 2.97 -0.28
C MET A 55 27.24 3.49 -1.52
N HIS A 56 26.79 2.58 -2.39
CA HIS A 56 25.83 2.95 -3.43
C HIS A 56 24.61 3.63 -2.82
N GLY A 57 24.17 4.74 -3.42
CA GLY A 57 23.02 5.54 -3.03
C GLY A 57 23.34 6.65 -2.01
N ASP A 58 24.52 6.66 -1.39
CA ASP A 58 24.85 7.69 -0.41
C ASP A 58 24.86 9.07 -1.06
N ARG A 59 24.24 10.06 -0.40
CA ARG A 59 24.42 11.46 -0.77
C ARG A 59 25.63 12.01 -0.02
N ILE A 60 26.61 12.49 -0.77
CA ILE A 60 27.88 12.94 -0.20
C ILE A 60 28.28 14.30 -0.77
N ILE A 61 29.16 14.97 -0.01
CA ILE A 61 30.02 16.02 -0.53
C ILE A 61 31.40 15.41 -0.75
N ALA A 62 31.92 15.56 -1.96
CA ALA A 62 33.25 15.12 -2.35
C ALA A 62 34.12 16.30 -2.78
N VAL A 63 35.42 16.19 -2.51
CA VAL A 63 36.43 17.11 -3.01
C VAL A 63 36.86 16.63 -4.40
N LEU A 64 36.86 17.54 -5.37
CA LEU A 64 37.34 17.23 -6.72
C LEU A 64 38.85 17.39 -6.79
N GLN A 65 39.52 16.32 -7.19
CA GLN A 65 40.96 16.28 -7.39
C GLN A 65 41.26 16.00 -8.87
N THR A 66 42.32 16.59 -9.40
CA THR A 66 42.83 16.25 -10.73
C THR A 66 43.93 15.20 -10.56
N ASP A 67 43.68 13.98 -11.05
CA ASP A 67 44.70 12.93 -11.14
C ASP A 67 44.95 12.61 -12.61
N LYS A 68 46.19 12.83 -13.08
CA LYS A 68 46.65 12.53 -14.46
C LYS A 68 45.62 12.93 -15.54
N ASP A 69 45.22 14.21 -15.51
CA ASP A 69 44.27 14.83 -16.45
C ASP A 69 42.81 14.37 -16.34
N ARG A 70 42.42 13.65 -15.28
CA ARG A 70 41.03 13.28 -15.01
C ARG A 70 40.55 13.84 -13.67
N GLU A 71 39.34 14.40 -13.68
CA GLU A 71 38.66 14.79 -12.44
C GLU A 71 38.15 13.55 -11.69
N VAL A 72 38.50 13.49 -10.41
CA VAL A 72 38.19 12.41 -9.48
C VAL A 72 37.48 13.00 -8.26
N ALA A 73 36.43 12.34 -7.80
CA ALA A 73 35.74 12.67 -6.56
C ALA A 73 36.32 11.87 -5.38
N ASP A 74 36.88 12.58 -4.39
CA ASP A 74 37.28 12.03 -3.08
C ASP A 74 36.18 12.33 -2.04
N PRO A 75 35.42 11.31 -1.58
CA PRO A 75 34.38 11.49 -0.59
C PRO A 75 34.92 12.11 0.72
N GLU A 76 34.32 13.23 1.13
CA GLU A 76 34.73 13.99 2.31
C GLU A 76 33.68 13.94 3.42
N LYS A 77 32.41 14.20 3.10
CA LYS A 77 31.33 14.31 4.08
C LYS A 77 30.09 13.56 3.62
N LEU A 78 29.50 12.81 4.54
CA LEU A 78 28.18 12.21 4.33
C LEU A 78 27.10 13.27 4.57
N VAL A 79 26.23 13.49 3.59
CA VAL A 79 25.04 14.32 3.72
C VAL A 79 23.88 13.46 4.18
N GLU A 80 23.63 12.37 3.47
CA GLU A 80 22.53 11.45 3.74
C GLU A 80 22.99 10.01 3.46
N PRO A 81 22.91 9.09 4.44
CA PRO A 81 23.17 7.67 4.18
C PRO A 81 22.05 7.08 3.34
N PHE A 82 22.40 6.24 2.37
CA PHE A 82 21.41 5.44 1.64
C PHE A 82 20.72 4.44 2.56
N LEU A 83 21.51 3.79 3.41
CA LEU A 83 21.08 2.69 4.24
C LEU A 83 21.00 3.14 5.71
N THR A 84 19.81 3.04 6.30
CA THR A 84 19.56 3.31 7.72
C THR A 84 19.04 2.05 8.40
N ARG A 85 17.73 1.80 8.32
CA ARG A 85 17.07 0.53 8.67
C ARG A 85 16.91 -0.29 7.40
N PHE A 86 17.29 -1.55 7.42
CA PHE A 86 17.23 -2.41 6.24
C PHE A 86 17.01 -3.87 6.62
N VAL A 87 16.65 -4.68 5.62
CA VAL A 87 16.59 -6.14 5.73
C VAL A 87 17.73 -6.76 4.94
N GLY A 88 18.21 -7.92 5.37
CA GLY A 88 19.28 -8.62 4.67
C GLY A 88 19.46 -10.04 5.15
N ARG A 89 20.31 -10.78 4.44
CA ARG A 89 20.68 -12.15 4.78
C ARG A 89 21.94 -12.15 5.64
N VAL A 90 21.88 -12.87 6.75
CA VAL A 90 23.00 -13.06 7.67
C VAL A 90 23.98 -14.08 7.08
N GLN A 91 25.27 -13.77 7.19
CA GLN A 91 26.38 -14.67 6.94
C GLN A 91 27.13 -14.88 8.27
N LYS A 92 27.56 -16.12 8.51
CA LYS A 92 28.30 -16.52 9.72
C LYS A 92 29.58 -17.24 9.30
N LYS A 93 30.73 -16.73 9.76
CA LYS A 93 32.04 -17.36 9.54
C LYS A 93 32.89 -17.21 10.81
N ASP A 94 33.37 -18.33 11.36
CA ASP A 94 34.22 -18.36 12.58
C ASP A 94 33.61 -17.52 13.73
N ASP A 95 32.30 -17.71 13.99
CA ASP A 95 31.48 -16.96 14.96
C ASP A 95 31.37 -15.44 14.73
N ARG A 96 31.85 -14.93 13.59
CA ARG A 96 31.63 -13.55 13.17
C ARG A 96 30.42 -13.47 12.26
N LEU A 97 29.52 -12.55 12.58
CA LEU A 97 28.35 -12.24 11.79
C LEU A 97 28.61 -11.05 10.86
N SER A 98 28.05 -11.15 9.66
CA SER A 98 27.87 -10.05 8.74
C SER A 98 26.51 -10.16 8.08
N ILE A 99 25.97 -9.07 7.58
CA ILE A 99 24.69 -9.03 6.87
C ILE A 99 24.90 -8.44 5.49
N VAL A 100 24.34 -9.09 4.47
CA VAL A 100 24.28 -8.54 3.12
C VAL A 100 22.91 -7.90 2.94
N PRO A 101 22.83 -6.57 2.73
CA PRO A 101 21.55 -5.89 2.50
C PRO A 101 20.82 -6.48 1.30
N ASP A 102 19.50 -6.59 1.39
CA ASP A 102 18.67 -7.06 0.28
C ASP A 102 18.37 -5.93 -0.70
N HIS A 103 19.41 -5.54 -1.43
CA HIS A 103 19.36 -4.55 -2.48
C HIS A 103 20.24 -5.01 -3.66
N PRO A 104 19.76 -4.97 -4.93
CA PRO A 104 20.48 -5.54 -6.07
C PRO A 104 21.91 -5.01 -6.28
N LEU A 105 22.15 -3.77 -5.85
CA LEU A 105 23.45 -3.08 -6.00
C LEU A 105 24.33 -3.11 -4.75
N LEU A 106 23.84 -3.64 -3.61
CA LEU A 106 24.60 -3.76 -2.36
C LEU A 106 25.03 -5.22 -2.14
N LYS A 107 26.18 -5.59 -2.70
CA LYS A 107 26.70 -6.97 -2.64
C LYS A 107 27.68 -7.20 -1.48
N ASP A 108 28.17 -6.13 -0.87
CA ASP A 108 29.17 -6.20 0.20
C ASP A 108 28.55 -6.58 1.54
N ALA A 109 29.18 -7.53 2.24
CA ALA A 109 28.76 -7.94 3.57
C ALA A 109 29.19 -6.90 4.62
N ILE A 110 28.22 -6.41 5.38
CA ILE A 110 28.43 -5.44 6.46
C ILE A 110 28.62 -6.20 7.77
N GLN A 111 29.73 -5.95 8.47
CA GLN A 111 29.97 -6.57 9.77
C GLN A 111 28.85 -6.18 10.75
N CYS A 112 28.33 -7.15 11.50
CA CYS A 112 27.23 -6.89 12.44
C CYS A 112 27.32 -7.73 13.71
N ARG A 113 26.51 -7.35 14.70
CA ARG A 113 26.18 -8.17 15.87
C ARG A 113 24.72 -7.98 16.24
N PRO A 114 24.10 -8.93 16.96
CA PRO A 114 22.76 -8.76 17.50
C PRO A 114 22.69 -7.63 18.52
N ASP A 115 21.57 -6.91 18.56
CA ASP A 115 21.22 -6.07 19.70
C ASP A 115 21.21 -6.90 20.99
N ARG A 116 21.56 -6.27 22.11
CA ARG A 116 21.70 -6.95 23.41
C ARG A 116 20.40 -7.60 23.91
N ASN A 117 19.25 -7.07 23.50
CA ASN A 117 17.95 -7.59 23.91
C ASN A 117 17.47 -8.73 23.01
N LEU A 118 18.13 -8.95 21.87
CA LEU A 118 17.75 -10.01 20.95
C LEU A 118 18.31 -11.35 21.43
N LYS A 119 17.40 -12.29 21.73
CA LYS A 119 17.75 -13.63 22.23
C LYS A 119 17.97 -14.68 21.13
N HIS A 120 17.73 -14.32 19.88
CA HIS A 120 17.85 -15.24 18.74
C HIS A 120 19.32 -15.55 18.42
N ASP A 121 19.66 -16.83 18.29
CA ASP A 121 20.97 -17.26 17.80
C ASP A 121 20.96 -17.33 16.27
N PHE A 122 21.41 -16.26 15.63
CA PHE A 122 21.44 -16.17 14.17
C PHE A 122 22.35 -17.22 13.54
N GLN A 123 21.80 -17.90 12.54
CA GLN A 123 22.51 -18.84 11.69
C GLN A 123 22.81 -18.24 10.31
N ALA A 124 23.73 -18.89 9.58
CA ALA A 124 23.99 -18.51 8.20
C ALA A 124 22.72 -18.68 7.35
N GLY A 125 22.38 -17.65 6.58
CA GLY A 125 21.21 -17.62 5.71
C GLY A 125 19.95 -17.04 6.36
N ASP A 126 19.89 -16.88 7.69
CA ASP A 126 18.77 -16.23 8.37
C ASP A 126 18.54 -14.82 7.81
N TRP A 127 17.28 -14.43 7.74
CA TRP A 127 16.87 -13.06 7.41
C TRP A 127 16.75 -12.23 8.69
N ALA A 128 17.24 -11.00 8.63
CA ALA A 128 17.20 -10.08 9.76
C ALA A 128 16.87 -8.65 9.33
N VAL A 129 16.28 -7.90 10.26
CA VAL A 129 16.27 -6.43 10.23
C VAL A 129 17.56 -5.95 10.88
N ALA A 130 18.20 -4.95 10.29
CA ALA A 130 19.39 -4.33 10.81
C ALA A 130 19.33 -2.82 10.71
N GLU A 131 20.10 -2.16 11.58
CA GLU A 131 20.30 -0.72 11.58
C GLU A 131 21.77 -0.38 11.41
N MET A 132 22.07 0.56 10.51
CA MET A 132 23.42 1.10 10.33
C MET A 132 23.83 1.93 11.55
N LYS A 133 24.91 1.52 12.22
CA LYS A 133 25.46 2.23 13.39
C LYS A 133 26.76 2.96 13.10
N ARG A 134 27.55 2.50 12.12
CA ARG A 134 28.83 3.10 11.75
C ARG A 134 28.98 3.29 10.26
N HIS A 135 29.64 4.37 9.89
CA HIS A 135 29.87 4.76 8.51
C HIS A 135 31.25 5.44 8.37
N PRO A 136 32.11 5.06 7.40
CA PRO A 136 33.46 5.63 7.29
C PRO A 136 33.50 7.17 7.20
N LEU A 137 32.61 7.77 6.42
CA LEU A 137 32.46 9.24 6.37
C LEU A 137 31.97 9.93 7.66
N LYS A 138 31.60 9.19 8.71
CA LYS A 138 31.33 9.73 10.06
C LYS A 138 32.55 9.65 10.98
N GLY A 139 33.70 9.21 10.46
CA GLY A 139 34.94 9.02 11.22
C GLY A 139 35.13 7.58 11.73
N ASP A 140 34.22 6.66 11.44
CA ASP A 140 34.38 5.25 11.78
C ASP A 140 35.41 4.55 10.88
N ARG A 141 35.98 3.46 11.37
CA ARG A 141 36.96 2.68 10.59
C ARG A 141 36.31 1.91 9.43
N THR A 142 35.12 1.36 9.64
CA THR A 142 34.39 0.52 8.68
C THR A 142 32.88 0.68 8.86
N PHE A 143 32.12 0.25 7.86
CA PHE A 143 30.68 0.02 8.02
C PHE A 143 30.41 -1.01 9.12
N TYR A 144 29.38 -0.76 9.91
CA TYR A 144 28.89 -1.70 10.91
C TYR A 144 27.40 -1.53 11.13
N ALA A 145 26.70 -2.65 11.24
CA ALA A 145 25.27 -2.70 11.51
C ALA A 145 24.98 -3.46 12.82
N GLU A 146 23.83 -3.18 13.42
CA GLU A 146 23.27 -3.94 14.54
C GLU A 146 22.04 -4.70 14.05
N LEU A 147 21.94 -6.00 14.34
CA LEU A 147 20.75 -6.78 14.01
C LEU A 147 19.69 -6.51 15.07
N THR A 148 18.59 -5.89 14.67
CA THR A 148 17.54 -5.41 15.58
C THR A 148 16.34 -6.34 15.65
N ALA A 149 16.12 -7.19 14.63
CA ALA A 149 15.09 -8.22 14.67
C ALA A 149 15.45 -9.43 13.82
N PHE A 150 15.01 -10.61 14.26
CA PHE A 150 14.96 -11.81 13.42
C PHE A 150 13.69 -11.77 12.55
N ILE A 151 13.82 -12.09 11.26
CA ILE A 151 12.69 -12.11 10.32
C ILE A 151 12.19 -13.54 10.14
N THR A 152 13.05 -14.41 9.62
CA THR A 152 12.78 -15.82 9.38
C THR A 152 14.07 -16.57 9.01
N HIS A 153 14.01 -17.90 8.98
CA HIS A 153 15.12 -18.78 8.62
C HIS A 153 15.39 -18.79 7.10
N ALA A 154 16.58 -19.29 6.73
CA ALA A 154 17.05 -19.30 5.34
C ALA A 154 16.10 -20.00 4.35
N GLU A 155 15.49 -21.11 4.78
CA GLU A 155 14.69 -22.01 3.94
C GLU A 155 13.17 -21.82 4.14
N ASP A 156 12.73 -20.74 4.81
CA ASP A 156 11.31 -20.46 4.97
C ASP A 156 10.70 -20.12 3.60
N PRO A 157 9.73 -20.92 3.09
CA PRO A 157 9.10 -20.64 1.81
C PRO A 157 8.28 -19.34 1.81
N LEU A 158 7.86 -18.85 2.98
CA LEU A 158 7.15 -17.59 3.15
C LEU A 158 8.08 -16.38 3.35
N ALA A 159 9.41 -16.57 3.24
CA ALA A 159 10.38 -15.48 3.35
C ALA A 159 10.06 -14.24 2.49
N PRO A 160 9.57 -14.34 1.24
CA PRO A 160 9.21 -13.16 0.45
C PRO A 160 8.21 -12.23 1.14
N TRP A 161 7.23 -12.77 1.87
CA TRP A 161 6.24 -11.98 2.61
C TRP A 161 6.87 -11.36 3.86
N TRP A 162 7.51 -12.16 4.72
CA TRP A 162 8.08 -11.68 5.98
C TRP A 162 9.18 -10.65 5.78
N VAL A 163 10.03 -10.86 4.78
CA VAL A 163 11.10 -9.92 4.42
C VAL A 163 10.52 -8.61 3.91
N THR A 164 9.50 -8.66 3.04
CA THR A 164 8.87 -7.46 2.47
C THR A 164 8.14 -6.66 3.55
N LEU A 165 7.31 -7.32 4.37
CA LEU A 165 6.63 -6.69 5.50
C LEU A 165 7.63 -6.03 6.45
N SER A 166 8.68 -6.75 6.83
CA SER A 166 9.71 -6.17 7.69
C SER A 166 10.50 -5.04 7.03
N ARG A 167 10.77 -5.09 5.72
CA ARG A 167 11.42 -3.99 5.00
C ARG A 167 10.61 -2.71 5.13
N HIS A 168 9.31 -2.80 4.91
CA HIS A 168 8.38 -1.67 4.98
C HIS A 168 7.92 -1.35 6.42
N ASN A 169 8.41 -2.09 7.42
CA ASN A 169 8.02 -1.96 8.82
C ASN A 169 6.50 -2.07 9.02
N LEU A 170 5.89 -3.03 8.32
CA LEU A 170 4.47 -3.35 8.42
C LEU A 170 4.27 -4.55 9.35
N GLU A 171 3.08 -4.61 9.95
CA GLU A 171 2.65 -5.71 10.81
C GLU A 171 2.63 -7.03 10.03
N ARG A 172 2.70 -8.14 10.76
CA ARG A 172 2.65 -9.49 10.18
C ARG A 172 1.38 -10.25 10.51
N GLU A 173 0.61 -9.72 11.46
CA GLU A 173 -0.52 -10.41 12.08
C GLU A 173 -1.69 -9.44 12.23
N ALA A 174 -2.90 -10.00 12.28
CA ALA A 174 -4.09 -9.25 12.64
C ALA A 174 -3.94 -8.64 14.05
N PRO A 175 -4.61 -7.52 14.36
CA PRO A 175 -4.64 -7.03 15.72
C PRO A 175 -5.25 -8.08 16.65
N ASP A 176 -4.58 -8.37 17.75
CA ASP A 176 -5.11 -9.20 18.83
C ASP A 176 -5.85 -8.30 19.83
N ALA A 177 -7.10 -7.97 19.50
CA ALA A 177 -7.96 -7.15 20.33
C ALA A 177 -9.33 -7.79 20.46
N VAL A 178 -9.88 -7.78 21.68
CA VAL A 178 -11.22 -8.31 21.97
C VAL A 178 -12.25 -7.43 21.29
N THR A 179 -13.12 -8.04 20.48
CA THR A 179 -14.27 -7.36 19.91
C THR A 179 -15.32 -7.11 21.00
N GLY A 180 -15.71 -5.85 21.19
CA GLY A 180 -16.77 -5.46 22.13
C GLY A 180 -18.17 -5.71 21.58
N ASP A 181 -19.18 -5.51 22.43
CA ASP A 181 -20.58 -5.42 22.02
C ASP A 181 -20.83 -4.14 21.20
N ILE A 182 -21.95 -4.11 20.47
CA ILE A 182 -22.42 -2.91 19.76
C ILE A 182 -22.56 -1.75 20.75
N LEU A 183 -22.01 -0.60 20.38
CA LEU A 183 -22.07 0.64 21.14
C LEU A 183 -23.49 1.22 21.11
N ASP A 184 -23.94 1.76 22.24
CA ASP A 184 -25.16 2.56 22.30
C ASP A 184 -24.86 3.99 21.83
N GLU A 185 -24.92 4.19 20.51
CA GLU A 185 -24.67 5.47 19.84
C GLU A 185 -25.89 6.41 19.90
N GLN A 186 -27.01 5.98 20.49
CA GLN A 186 -28.32 6.66 20.40
C GLN A 186 -28.79 6.91 18.96
N LEU A 187 -28.28 6.13 18.00
CA LEU A 187 -28.71 6.14 16.61
C LEU A 187 -29.94 5.25 16.44
N GLU A 188 -31.03 5.84 15.95
CA GLU A 188 -32.18 5.06 15.52
C GLU A 188 -31.83 4.33 14.22
N ARG A 189 -31.81 3.00 14.26
CA ARG A 189 -31.49 2.15 13.11
C ARG A 189 -32.78 1.68 12.46
N GLU A 190 -33.03 2.14 11.23
CA GLU A 190 -34.16 1.66 10.43
C GLU A 190 -34.07 0.15 10.20
N ASP A 191 -35.19 -0.56 10.32
CA ASP A 191 -35.24 -1.99 10.01
C ASP A 191 -35.51 -2.19 8.52
N LEU A 192 -34.46 -2.55 7.78
CA LEU A 192 -34.51 -2.87 6.36
C LEU A 192 -34.35 -4.37 6.10
N THR A 193 -34.46 -5.22 7.12
CA THR A 193 -34.20 -6.66 7.00
C THR A 193 -35.16 -7.40 6.06
N SER A 194 -36.29 -6.78 5.71
CA SER A 194 -37.24 -7.32 4.72
C SER A 194 -36.85 -7.04 3.27
N LEU A 195 -35.90 -6.14 3.00
CA LEU A 195 -35.47 -5.80 1.65
C LEU A 195 -34.47 -6.83 1.12
N ASP A 196 -34.51 -7.07 -0.19
CA ASP A 196 -33.65 -8.05 -0.87
C ASP A 196 -32.24 -7.51 -1.13
N PHE A 197 -31.53 -7.09 -0.08
CA PHE A 197 -30.12 -6.71 -0.20
C PHE A 197 -29.28 -7.90 -0.68
N VAL A 198 -28.29 -7.63 -1.53
CA VAL A 198 -27.32 -8.63 -2.00
C VAL A 198 -25.90 -8.09 -1.85
N THR A 199 -24.93 -9.00 -1.64
CA THR A 199 -23.49 -8.69 -1.76
C THR A 199 -22.96 -9.33 -3.05
N ILE A 200 -21.98 -8.71 -3.71
CA ILE A 200 -21.37 -9.22 -4.95
C ILE A 200 -19.86 -9.08 -4.83
N ASP A 201 -19.17 -10.21 -4.66
CA ASP A 201 -17.75 -10.25 -4.31
C ASP A 201 -16.98 -11.34 -5.07
N SER A 202 -15.68 -11.44 -4.82
CA SER A 202 -14.91 -12.63 -5.18
C SER A 202 -15.37 -13.82 -4.33
N ALA A 203 -15.31 -15.03 -4.88
CA ALA A 203 -15.75 -16.24 -4.16
C ALA A 203 -15.02 -16.46 -2.83
N SER A 204 -13.76 -16.01 -2.74
CA SER A 204 -12.90 -16.12 -1.56
C SER A 204 -13.03 -14.97 -0.56
N THR A 205 -13.83 -13.94 -0.84
CA THR A 205 -14.04 -12.80 0.07
C THR A 205 -14.83 -13.26 1.29
N GLU A 206 -14.37 -12.91 2.49
CA GLU A 206 -15.04 -13.22 3.76
C GLU A 206 -15.50 -11.95 4.49
N ASP A 207 -14.91 -10.81 4.17
CA ASP A 207 -15.13 -9.46 4.68
C ASP A 207 -15.96 -8.63 3.70
N MET A 208 -17.22 -9.02 3.46
CA MET A 208 -18.12 -8.25 2.59
C MET A 208 -18.53 -6.95 3.27
N ASP A 209 -18.00 -5.82 2.78
CA ASP A 209 -18.21 -4.49 3.35
C ASP A 209 -19.44 -3.77 2.78
N ASP A 210 -19.89 -4.13 1.58
CA ASP A 210 -20.99 -3.46 0.89
C ASP A 210 -22.12 -4.40 0.47
N ALA A 211 -23.36 -3.93 0.65
CA ALA A 211 -24.57 -4.58 0.19
C ALA A 211 -25.45 -3.60 -0.58
N LEU A 212 -26.10 -4.09 -1.63
CA LEU A 212 -26.84 -3.27 -2.59
C LEU A 212 -28.30 -3.69 -2.67
N TYR A 213 -29.19 -2.71 -2.75
CA TYR A 213 -30.60 -2.88 -3.05
C TYR A 213 -31.06 -1.79 -4.02
N VAL A 214 -31.83 -2.18 -5.04
CA VAL A 214 -32.41 -1.26 -6.02
C VAL A 214 -33.91 -1.49 -6.16
N GLU A 215 -34.67 -0.41 -6.20
CA GLU A 215 -36.07 -0.41 -6.60
C GLU A 215 -36.28 0.42 -7.87
N ALA A 216 -37.21 -0.02 -8.72
CA ALA A 216 -37.63 0.75 -9.89
C ALA A 216 -38.67 1.79 -9.49
N LEU A 217 -38.50 3.01 -9.98
CA LEU A 217 -39.41 4.12 -9.79
C LEU A 217 -40.09 4.49 -11.13
N PRO A 218 -41.14 5.34 -11.12
CA PRO A 218 -41.76 5.86 -12.34
C PRO A 218 -40.75 6.53 -13.29
N GLU A 219 -41.14 6.65 -14.56
CA GLU A 219 -40.33 7.33 -15.59
C GLU A 219 -38.93 6.72 -15.81
N GLY A 220 -38.76 5.45 -15.41
CA GLY A 220 -37.51 4.72 -15.61
C GLY A 220 -36.42 5.03 -14.59
N GLN A 221 -36.70 5.88 -13.60
CA GLN A 221 -35.82 6.17 -12.47
C GLN A 221 -35.57 4.91 -11.62
N LEU A 222 -34.46 4.91 -10.89
CA LEU A 222 -34.08 3.85 -9.96
C LEU A 222 -33.79 4.48 -8.61
N ARG A 223 -34.17 3.84 -7.51
CA ARG A 223 -33.67 4.23 -6.19
C ARG A 223 -32.68 3.18 -5.72
N LEU A 224 -31.44 3.63 -5.52
CA LEU A 224 -30.34 2.83 -5.01
C LEU A 224 -30.23 3.04 -3.52
N THR A 225 -30.20 1.95 -2.75
CA THR A 225 -29.76 1.96 -1.36
C THR A 225 -28.47 1.15 -1.27
N ILE A 226 -27.39 1.83 -0.90
CA ILE A 226 -26.08 1.23 -0.60
C ILE A 226 -25.97 1.09 0.91
N ALA A 227 -25.69 -0.10 1.41
CA ALA A 227 -25.48 -0.37 2.82
C ALA A 227 -24.04 -0.77 3.06
N ILE A 228 -23.31 -0.01 3.86
CA ILE A 228 -21.91 -0.27 4.20
C ILE A 228 -21.83 -0.81 5.62
N ALA A 229 -20.99 -1.83 5.82
CA ALA A 229 -20.67 -2.36 7.14
C ALA A 229 -20.27 -1.24 8.10
N ASP A 230 -20.71 -1.34 9.35
CA ASP A 230 -20.55 -0.30 10.36
C ASP A 230 -19.59 -0.76 11.48
N PRO A 231 -18.26 -0.79 11.23
CA PRO A 231 -17.29 -1.12 12.27
C PRO A 231 -17.26 -0.05 13.36
N THR A 232 -17.68 1.19 13.07
CA THR A 232 -17.78 2.27 14.06
C THR A 232 -18.81 1.97 15.15
N ALA A 233 -19.81 1.14 14.86
CA ALA A 233 -20.73 0.60 15.87
C ALA A 233 -20.05 -0.31 16.91
N TYR A 234 -18.79 -0.75 16.69
CA TYR A 234 -18.04 -1.65 17.58
C TYR A 234 -16.73 -1.05 18.07
N VAL A 235 -16.18 -0.07 17.34
CA VAL A 235 -14.88 0.54 17.62
C VAL A 235 -15.08 2.00 18.04
N PRO A 236 -15.04 2.30 19.35
CA PRO A 236 -15.19 3.67 19.82
C PRO A 236 -14.04 4.55 19.35
N ALA A 237 -14.34 5.79 18.99
CA ALA A 237 -13.33 6.80 18.71
C ALA A 237 -12.38 7.00 19.91
N ASN A 238 -11.08 7.12 19.64
CA ASN A 238 -9.99 7.21 20.62
C ASN A 238 -9.80 5.97 21.50
N SER A 239 -10.37 4.81 21.13
CA SER A 239 -10.06 3.53 21.77
C SER A 239 -8.67 3.03 21.36
N GLU A 240 -8.15 2.02 22.07
CA GLU A 240 -6.91 1.33 21.67
C GLU A 240 -7.03 0.73 20.27
N LEU A 241 -8.19 0.16 19.95
CA LEU A 241 -8.43 -0.43 18.64
C LEU A 241 -8.52 0.61 17.52
N ASP A 242 -9.09 1.79 17.81
CA ASP A 242 -9.08 2.93 16.90
C ASP A 242 -7.65 3.44 16.63
N ALA A 243 -6.82 3.53 17.67
CA ALA A 243 -5.41 3.89 17.52
C ALA A 243 -4.63 2.90 16.65
N ILE A 244 -4.85 1.59 16.83
CA ILE A 244 -4.24 0.55 15.99
C ILE A 244 -4.75 0.65 14.55
N ALA A 245 -6.05 0.83 14.34
CA ALA A 245 -6.63 0.98 13.01
C ALA A 245 -6.08 2.23 12.29
N ALA A 246 -5.94 3.35 13.00
CA ALA A 246 -5.37 4.58 12.48
C ALA A 246 -3.88 4.46 12.13
N GLU A 247 -3.10 3.70 12.93
CA GLU A 247 -1.69 3.42 12.63
C GLU A 247 -1.53 2.55 11.37
N ARG A 248 -2.37 1.51 11.23
CA ARG A 248 -2.36 0.61 10.06
C ARG A 248 -2.93 1.26 8.80
N ALA A 249 -3.93 2.13 8.95
CA ALA A 249 -4.69 2.84 7.92
C ALA A 249 -5.47 1.98 6.90
N PHE A 250 -4.94 0.81 6.51
CA PHE A 250 -5.53 -0.09 5.53
C PHE A 250 -5.25 -1.56 5.88
N THR A 251 -6.12 -2.45 5.42
CA THR A 251 -5.78 -3.87 5.32
C THR A 251 -4.72 -4.05 4.24
N ASN A 252 -3.63 -4.76 4.55
CA ASN A 252 -2.58 -5.03 3.58
C ASN A 252 -2.87 -6.35 2.85
N TYR A 253 -3.23 -6.27 1.57
CA TYR A 253 -3.50 -7.42 0.72
C TYR A 253 -2.21 -7.86 0.00
N LEU A 254 -1.73 -9.06 0.34
CA LEU A 254 -0.59 -9.70 -0.29
C LEU A 254 -1.04 -10.92 -1.10
N PRO A 255 -0.23 -11.43 -2.05
CA PRO A 255 -0.52 -12.69 -2.71
C PRO A 255 -0.80 -13.80 -1.68
N GLY A 256 -2.00 -14.37 -1.72
CA GLY A 256 -2.41 -15.51 -0.88
C GLY A 256 -2.99 -15.20 0.51
N PHE A 257 -2.73 -14.03 1.09
CA PHE A 257 -3.32 -13.65 2.38
C PHE A 257 -3.32 -12.13 2.62
N ASN A 258 -4.13 -11.70 3.57
CA ASN A 258 -4.18 -10.31 4.03
C ASN A 258 -3.73 -10.18 5.50
N ILE A 259 -3.25 -8.97 5.84
CA ILE A 259 -3.06 -8.54 7.22
C ILE A 259 -4.10 -7.48 7.48
N PRO A 260 -5.17 -7.81 8.22
CA PRO A 260 -6.31 -6.93 8.36
C PRO A 260 -5.98 -5.72 9.22
N MET A 261 -6.65 -4.60 8.91
CA MET A 261 -6.61 -3.39 9.72
C MET A 261 -7.24 -3.61 11.09
N LEU A 262 -8.34 -4.37 11.13
CA LEU A 262 -9.13 -4.71 12.31
C LEU A 262 -8.93 -6.19 12.69
N PRO A 263 -9.32 -6.62 13.89
CA PRO A 263 -9.27 -8.03 14.29
C PRO A 263 -10.13 -8.88 13.34
N ARG A 264 -9.66 -10.08 12.98
CA ARG A 264 -10.38 -10.97 12.03
C ARG A 264 -11.82 -11.25 12.46
N GLN A 265 -12.06 -11.39 13.75
CA GLN A 265 -13.42 -11.59 14.28
C GLN A 265 -14.34 -10.40 13.93
N LEU A 266 -13.81 -9.18 13.95
CA LEU A 266 -14.58 -8.00 13.60
C LEU A 266 -14.76 -7.86 12.09
N SER A 267 -13.68 -7.98 11.30
CA SER A 267 -13.74 -7.83 9.84
C SER A 267 -14.49 -8.99 9.15
N ASP A 268 -14.09 -10.22 9.43
CA ASP A 268 -14.49 -11.39 8.63
C ASP A 268 -15.84 -11.99 9.09
N ASP A 269 -16.35 -11.57 10.26
CA ASP A 269 -17.60 -12.11 10.84
C ASP A 269 -18.59 -11.03 11.28
N VAL A 270 -18.24 -10.22 12.27
CA VAL A 270 -19.20 -9.33 12.95
C VAL A 270 -19.64 -8.15 12.07
N CYS A 271 -18.71 -7.54 11.34
CA CYS A 271 -19.00 -6.46 10.39
C CYS A 271 -19.38 -6.99 9.00
N SER A 272 -18.78 -8.11 8.58
CA SER A 272 -19.08 -8.73 7.28
C SER A 272 -20.58 -8.94 7.10
N LEU A 273 -21.10 -8.47 5.95
CA LEU A 273 -22.51 -8.50 5.57
C LEU A 273 -22.94 -9.90 5.07
N ARG A 274 -22.72 -10.90 5.92
CA ARG A 274 -22.99 -12.32 5.65
C ARG A 274 -24.46 -12.56 5.29
N PRO A 275 -24.74 -13.50 4.37
CA PRO A 275 -26.09 -13.79 3.94
C PRO A 275 -26.91 -14.39 5.09
N ASN A 276 -28.18 -13.98 5.19
CA ASN A 276 -29.17 -14.43 6.15
C ASN A 276 -28.80 -14.13 7.62
N VAL A 277 -27.97 -13.11 7.84
CA VAL A 277 -27.64 -12.63 9.19
C VAL A 277 -27.91 -11.14 9.31
N ARG A 278 -28.60 -10.75 10.39
CA ARG A 278 -28.86 -9.35 10.70
C ARG A 278 -27.57 -8.62 11.03
N ARG A 279 -27.31 -7.49 10.35
CA ARG A 279 -26.09 -6.67 10.50
C ARG A 279 -26.40 -5.18 10.59
N PRO A 280 -25.67 -4.43 11.44
CA PRO A 280 -25.77 -2.97 11.47
C PRO A 280 -25.01 -2.39 10.28
N VAL A 281 -25.59 -1.37 9.65
CA VAL A 281 -24.99 -0.69 8.51
C VAL A 281 -25.17 0.82 8.61
N LEU A 282 -24.26 1.56 7.96
CA LEU A 282 -24.51 2.93 7.54
C LEU A 282 -24.97 2.88 6.08
N ALA A 283 -26.19 3.32 5.82
CA ALA A 283 -26.80 3.27 4.50
C ALA A 283 -26.83 4.65 3.84
N CYS A 284 -26.73 4.66 2.50
CA CYS A 284 -26.95 5.80 1.63
C CYS A 284 -28.06 5.46 0.64
N ARG A 285 -29.11 6.28 0.59
CA ARG A 285 -30.22 6.17 -0.37
C ARG A 285 -30.22 7.38 -1.29
N VAL A 286 -30.34 7.15 -2.59
CA VAL A 286 -30.37 8.22 -3.61
C VAL A 286 -31.18 7.77 -4.83
N THR A 287 -31.92 8.69 -5.43
CA THR A 287 -32.58 8.45 -6.72
C THR A 287 -31.60 8.67 -7.88
N VAL A 288 -31.61 7.76 -8.85
CA VAL A 288 -30.84 7.82 -10.09
C VAL A 288 -31.82 7.97 -11.24
N ALA A 289 -31.68 9.05 -12.00
CA ALA A 289 -32.49 9.32 -13.17
C ALA A 289 -32.18 8.33 -14.30
N ALA A 290 -33.05 8.27 -15.32
CA ALA A 290 -32.91 7.34 -16.43
C ALA A 290 -31.61 7.54 -17.24
N ASP A 291 -31.05 8.75 -17.24
CA ASP A 291 -29.77 9.12 -17.87
C ASP A 291 -28.56 8.90 -16.95
N GLY A 292 -28.76 8.32 -15.76
CA GLY A 292 -27.73 8.10 -14.76
C GLY A 292 -27.45 9.31 -13.87
N THR A 293 -28.11 10.46 -14.04
CA THR A 293 -27.91 11.62 -13.16
C THR A 293 -28.36 11.31 -11.73
N LEU A 294 -27.58 11.73 -10.72
CA LEU A 294 -27.95 11.56 -9.31
C LEU A 294 -28.94 12.66 -8.89
N GLY A 295 -29.97 12.28 -8.14
CA GLY A 295 -30.94 13.20 -7.54
C GLY A 295 -30.36 13.96 -6.36
N GLU A 296 -31.06 15.02 -5.95
CA GLU A 296 -30.71 15.82 -4.75
C GLU A 296 -31.22 15.17 -3.44
N ASP A 297 -31.97 14.07 -3.52
CA ASP A 297 -32.59 13.36 -2.40
C ASP A 297 -31.64 12.40 -1.68
N ILE A 298 -30.35 12.74 -1.63
CA ILE A 298 -29.31 11.96 -0.97
C ILE A 298 -29.60 11.89 0.53
N HIS A 299 -29.70 10.68 1.06
CA HIS A 299 -30.02 10.43 2.46
C HIS A 299 -29.09 9.39 3.07
N PHE A 300 -28.32 9.78 4.07
CA PHE A 300 -27.52 8.88 4.92
C PHE A 300 -28.24 8.61 6.23
N PHE A 301 -28.30 7.34 6.64
CA PHE A 301 -29.00 6.89 7.84
C PHE A 301 -28.44 5.56 8.34
N ALA A 302 -28.54 5.31 9.65
CA ALA A 302 -28.16 4.04 10.23
C ALA A 302 -29.30 3.02 10.05
N ALA A 303 -28.97 1.76 9.78
CA ALA A 303 -29.97 0.72 9.55
C ALA A 303 -29.52 -0.66 10.01
N TRP A 304 -30.50 -1.58 10.04
CA TRP A 304 -30.31 -3.02 10.11
C TRP A 304 -30.67 -3.63 8.76
N ILE A 305 -29.79 -4.46 8.20
CA ILE A 305 -30.10 -5.25 7.02
C ILE A 305 -29.92 -6.74 7.30
N GLU A 306 -30.43 -7.56 6.39
CA GLU A 306 -30.09 -8.97 6.28
C GLU A 306 -29.88 -9.26 4.80
N SER A 307 -28.63 -9.47 4.38
CA SER A 307 -28.32 -9.81 2.98
C SER A 307 -29.02 -11.13 2.62
N LYS A 308 -29.69 -11.19 1.48
CA LYS A 308 -30.41 -12.39 1.02
C LYS A 308 -29.56 -13.32 0.18
N ALA A 309 -28.43 -12.83 -0.34
CA ALA A 309 -27.50 -13.65 -1.12
C ALA A 309 -26.07 -13.10 -1.09
N LYS A 310 -25.09 -14.00 -0.97
CA LYS A 310 -23.69 -13.76 -1.30
C LYS A 310 -23.48 -14.18 -2.76
N LEU A 311 -23.32 -13.22 -3.65
CA LEU A 311 -23.14 -13.45 -5.08
C LEU A 311 -21.67 -13.37 -5.46
N VAL A 312 -21.27 -14.12 -6.48
CA VAL A 312 -19.89 -14.13 -6.99
C VAL A 312 -19.81 -13.36 -8.31
N TYR A 313 -18.79 -12.52 -8.49
CA TYR A 313 -18.60 -11.71 -9.70
C TYR A 313 -18.71 -12.51 -11.00
N ASP A 314 -18.00 -13.63 -11.09
CA ASP A 314 -17.99 -14.46 -12.31
C ASP A 314 -19.37 -15.06 -12.60
N GLN A 315 -20.06 -15.54 -11.57
CA GLN A 315 -21.39 -16.14 -11.69
C GLN A 315 -22.44 -15.12 -12.15
N VAL A 316 -22.43 -13.92 -11.55
CA VAL A 316 -23.35 -12.84 -11.94
C VAL A 316 -23.05 -12.36 -13.36
N SER A 317 -21.77 -12.24 -13.72
CA SER A 317 -21.37 -11.86 -15.08
C SER A 317 -21.78 -12.90 -16.11
N ASP A 318 -21.50 -14.18 -15.83
CA ASP A 318 -21.90 -15.31 -16.67
C ASP A 318 -23.42 -15.30 -16.91
N TRP A 319 -24.21 -15.16 -15.84
CA TRP A 319 -25.66 -15.13 -15.96
C TRP A 319 -26.18 -13.95 -16.79
N LEU A 320 -25.65 -12.74 -16.59
CA LEU A 320 -26.03 -11.55 -17.37
C LEU A 320 -25.60 -11.67 -18.85
N GLU A 321 -24.50 -12.35 -19.12
CA GLU A 321 -23.95 -12.59 -20.46
C GLU A 321 -24.55 -13.82 -21.15
N ASN A 322 -25.47 -14.53 -20.49
CA ASN A 322 -26.09 -15.78 -20.93
C ASN A 322 -25.05 -16.90 -21.20
N SER A 323 -24.03 -16.98 -20.35
CA SER A 323 -23.04 -18.05 -20.30
C SER A 323 -23.07 -18.78 -18.96
N GLY A 324 -22.45 -19.95 -18.88
CA GLY A 324 -22.36 -20.73 -17.64
C GLY A 324 -23.67 -21.38 -17.19
N ASP A 325 -23.60 -22.11 -16.07
CA ASP A 325 -24.71 -22.91 -15.54
C ASP A 325 -25.37 -22.28 -14.29
N TRP A 326 -24.72 -21.29 -13.67
CA TRP A 326 -25.22 -20.66 -12.45
C TRP A 326 -26.44 -19.77 -12.75
N GLN A 327 -27.43 -19.80 -11.86
CA GLN A 327 -28.61 -18.95 -11.91
C GLN A 327 -28.94 -18.43 -10.50
N PRO A 328 -29.55 -17.24 -10.39
CA PRO A 328 -30.06 -16.73 -9.12
C PRO A 328 -31.02 -17.72 -8.47
N GLU A 329 -30.95 -17.85 -7.15
CA GLU A 329 -31.73 -18.86 -6.40
C GLU A 329 -33.25 -18.63 -6.49
N ASN A 330 -33.67 -17.39 -6.72
CA ASN A 330 -35.08 -17.02 -6.86
C ASN A 330 -35.25 -15.74 -7.70
N GLU A 331 -36.50 -15.43 -8.05
CA GLU A 331 -36.83 -14.29 -8.92
C GLU A 331 -36.56 -12.92 -8.27
N ALA A 332 -36.59 -12.82 -6.93
CA ALA A 332 -36.29 -11.57 -6.24
C ALA A 332 -34.81 -11.19 -6.41
N ILE A 333 -33.90 -12.15 -6.20
CA ILE A 333 -32.47 -11.97 -6.46
C ILE A 333 -32.21 -11.72 -7.95
N ALA A 334 -32.87 -12.46 -8.85
CA ALA A 334 -32.75 -12.21 -10.30
C ALA A 334 -33.18 -10.79 -10.68
N THR A 335 -34.25 -10.27 -10.06
CA THR A 335 -34.73 -8.90 -10.25
C THR A 335 -33.71 -7.89 -9.75
N GLN A 336 -33.15 -8.08 -8.56
CA GLN A 336 -32.10 -7.19 -8.02
C GLN A 336 -30.89 -7.12 -8.94
N ILE A 337 -30.38 -8.25 -9.42
CA ILE A 337 -29.24 -8.28 -10.36
C ILE A 337 -29.56 -7.51 -11.64
N ARG A 338 -30.77 -7.69 -12.22
CA ARG A 338 -31.17 -6.96 -13.44
C ARG A 338 -31.30 -5.44 -13.21
N LEU A 339 -31.84 -5.04 -12.06
CA LEU A 339 -31.97 -3.61 -11.71
C LEU A 339 -30.60 -2.97 -11.46
N LEU A 340 -29.70 -3.67 -10.76
CA LEU A 340 -28.31 -3.26 -10.56
C LEU A 340 -27.56 -3.16 -11.90
N HIS A 341 -27.77 -4.11 -12.81
CA HIS A 341 -27.22 -4.02 -14.16
C HIS A 341 -27.74 -2.78 -14.91
N LYS A 342 -29.05 -2.51 -14.87
CA LYS A 342 -29.63 -1.30 -15.47
C LYS A 342 -29.02 -0.02 -14.86
N LEU A 343 -28.84 0.02 -13.55
CA LEU A 343 -28.20 1.14 -12.85
C LEU A 343 -26.76 1.34 -13.31
N CYS A 344 -25.97 0.26 -13.40
CA CYS A 344 -24.60 0.28 -13.89
C CYS A 344 -24.50 0.86 -15.30
N LEU A 345 -25.37 0.43 -16.22
CA LEU A 345 -25.38 0.97 -17.59
C LEU A 345 -25.68 2.48 -17.61
N ALA A 346 -26.70 2.93 -16.88
CA ALA A 346 -27.06 4.34 -16.82
C ALA A 346 -25.94 5.20 -16.19
N ARG A 347 -25.36 4.76 -15.07
CA ARG A 347 -24.24 5.46 -14.42
C ARG A 347 -22.97 5.47 -15.27
N GLY A 348 -22.67 4.36 -15.93
CA GLY A 348 -21.56 4.24 -16.87
C GLY A 348 -21.69 5.22 -18.05
N GLU A 349 -22.87 5.30 -18.68
CA GLU A 349 -23.14 6.25 -19.77
C GLU A 349 -23.03 7.71 -19.30
N TRP A 350 -23.57 8.01 -18.12
CA TRP A 350 -23.44 9.33 -17.51
C TRP A 350 -21.96 9.70 -17.32
N ARG A 351 -21.15 8.79 -16.75
CA ARG A 351 -19.71 9.02 -16.53
C ARG A 351 -18.93 9.14 -17.82
N GLN A 352 -19.25 8.38 -18.86
CA GLN A 352 -18.60 8.51 -20.17
C GLN A 352 -18.84 9.90 -20.78
N THR A 353 -20.01 10.48 -20.53
CA THR A 353 -20.41 11.78 -21.09
C THR A 353 -19.91 12.97 -20.25
N HIS A 354 -19.90 12.84 -18.93
CA HIS A 354 -19.68 13.96 -18.00
C HIS A 354 -18.40 13.85 -17.17
N ALA A 355 -17.71 12.71 -17.20
CA ALA A 355 -16.53 12.43 -16.40
C ALA A 355 -15.49 11.62 -17.22
N LEU A 356 -14.50 11.06 -16.53
CA LEU A 356 -13.53 10.15 -17.13
C LEU A 356 -13.81 8.71 -16.69
N VAL A 357 -13.77 7.82 -17.67
CA VAL A 357 -13.78 6.36 -17.44
C VAL A 357 -12.39 5.84 -17.77
N PHE A 358 -11.73 5.26 -16.78
CA PHE A 358 -10.41 4.69 -16.96
C PHE A 358 -10.50 3.46 -17.85
N LYS A 359 -9.46 3.25 -18.68
CA LYS A 359 -9.36 2.02 -19.46
C LYS A 359 -9.05 0.85 -18.54
N ASP A 360 -9.83 -0.21 -18.68
CA ASP A 360 -9.63 -1.45 -17.94
C ASP A 360 -8.23 -2.02 -18.22
N ARG A 361 -7.58 -2.43 -17.15
CA ARG A 361 -6.42 -3.33 -17.18
C ARG A 361 -6.80 -4.57 -16.38
N PRO A 362 -6.40 -5.76 -16.83
CA PRO A 362 -6.64 -6.95 -16.03
C PRO A 362 -5.89 -6.84 -14.71
N ASP A 363 -6.55 -7.27 -13.65
CA ASP A 363 -5.90 -7.51 -12.36
C ASP A 363 -5.22 -8.89 -12.44
N PHE A 364 -4.18 -9.14 -11.62
CA PHE A 364 -3.46 -10.41 -11.64
C PHE A 364 -3.58 -11.09 -10.28
N ARG A 365 -4.06 -12.34 -10.29
CA ARG A 365 -4.16 -13.15 -9.08
C ARG A 365 -3.14 -14.29 -9.10
N PHE A 366 -2.42 -14.42 -8.00
CA PHE A 366 -1.47 -15.50 -7.77
C PHE A 366 -2.22 -16.71 -7.21
N LEU A 367 -2.12 -17.85 -7.88
CA LEU A 367 -2.57 -19.13 -7.35
C LEU A 367 -1.41 -19.74 -6.57
N LEU A 368 -1.58 -19.88 -5.26
CA LEU A 368 -0.53 -20.43 -4.39
C LEU A 368 -0.88 -21.85 -3.93
N GLY A 369 0.13 -22.70 -3.82
CA GLY A 369 0.03 -24.01 -3.19
C GLY A 369 0.14 -23.93 -1.66
N GLU A 370 0.09 -25.08 -0.99
CA GLU A 370 0.02 -25.16 0.47
C GLU A 370 1.26 -24.58 1.19
N LYS A 371 2.41 -24.55 0.52
CA LYS A 371 3.66 -24.00 1.09
C LYS A 371 3.96 -22.60 0.57
N GLY A 372 3.04 -21.96 -0.14
CA GLY A 372 3.24 -20.62 -0.73
C GLY A 372 3.96 -20.63 -2.07
N GLU A 373 4.16 -21.80 -2.69
CA GLU A 373 4.67 -21.90 -4.05
C GLU A 373 3.68 -21.30 -5.06
N VAL A 374 4.17 -20.53 -6.03
CA VAL A 374 3.33 -19.99 -7.10
C VAL A 374 3.02 -21.10 -8.11
N LEU A 375 1.76 -21.52 -8.14
CA LEU A 375 1.26 -22.53 -9.09
C LEU A 375 0.94 -21.90 -10.44
N ASP A 376 0.34 -20.70 -10.43
CA ASP A 376 -0.01 -19.93 -11.63
C ASP A 376 -0.20 -18.45 -11.30
N ILE A 377 -0.20 -17.59 -12.33
CA ILE A 377 -0.57 -16.19 -12.25
C ILE A 377 -1.62 -15.93 -13.33
N VAL A 378 -2.87 -15.76 -12.91
CA VAL A 378 -4.01 -15.61 -13.81
C VAL A 378 -4.40 -14.14 -13.96
N ALA A 379 -4.77 -13.76 -15.18
CA ALA A 379 -5.32 -12.44 -15.47
C ALA A 379 -6.84 -12.45 -15.24
N GLU A 380 -7.31 -11.64 -14.31
CA GLU A 380 -8.72 -11.44 -13.99
C GLU A 380 -9.20 -10.16 -14.65
N HIS A 381 -10.15 -10.33 -15.57
CA HIS A 381 -10.70 -9.22 -16.32
C HIS A 381 -11.93 -8.68 -15.59
N ARG A 382 -12.05 -7.35 -15.54
CA ARG A 382 -13.23 -6.69 -14.98
C ARG A 382 -14.42 -6.91 -15.92
N ARG A 383 -15.39 -7.69 -15.45
CA ARG A 383 -16.63 -8.00 -16.16
C ARG A 383 -17.78 -7.18 -15.62
N ILE A 384 -18.99 -7.44 -16.12
CA ILE A 384 -20.16 -6.61 -15.82
C ILE A 384 -20.51 -6.59 -14.33
N ALA A 385 -20.33 -7.70 -13.60
CA ALA A 385 -20.59 -7.71 -12.16
C ALA A 385 -19.62 -6.82 -11.37
N ASN A 386 -18.34 -6.78 -11.77
CA ASN A 386 -17.37 -5.86 -11.15
C ASN A 386 -17.79 -4.40 -11.39
N ARG A 387 -18.22 -4.08 -12.62
CA ARG A 387 -18.71 -2.73 -12.98
C ARG A 387 -19.98 -2.33 -12.24
N ILE A 388 -20.85 -3.30 -11.91
CA ILE A 388 -22.06 -3.05 -11.11
C ILE A 388 -21.67 -2.50 -9.74
N VAL A 389 -20.77 -3.20 -9.04
CA VAL A 389 -20.29 -2.78 -7.71
C VAL A 389 -19.50 -1.48 -7.82
N GLU A 390 -18.62 -1.35 -8.82
CA GLU A 390 -17.85 -0.11 -9.06
C GLU A 390 -18.75 1.13 -9.18
N GLU A 391 -19.78 1.08 -10.03
CA GLU A 391 -20.68 2.23 -10.24
C GLU A 391 -21.53 2.54 -9.01
N ALA A 392 -21.93 1.52 -8.24
CA ALA A 392 -22.63 1.70 -6.98
C ALA A 392 -21.73 2.37 -5.93
N MET A 393 -20.48 1.92 -5.78
CA MET A 393 -19.52 2.49 -4.83
C MET A 393 -19.08 3.90 -5.22
N ILE A 394 -18.86 4.17 -6.51
CA ILE A 394 -18.60 5.55 -7.00
C ILE A 394 -19.79 6.45 -6.66
N THR A 395 -21.02 5.96 -6.85
CA THR A 395 -22.24 6.70 -6.52
C THR A 395 -22.30 7.02 -5.02
N ALA A 396 -22.09 6.02 -4.14
CA ALA A 396 -22.05 6.21 -2.70
C ALA A 396 -20.98 7.24 -2.27
N ASN A 397 -19.79 7.17 -2.86
CA ASN A 397 -18.68 8.09 -2.57
C ASN A 397 -18.97 9.53 -3.03
N ILE A 398 -19.61 9.72 -4.19
CA ILE A 398 -20.08 11.04 -4.65
C ILE A 398 -21.12 11.60 -3.68
N CYS A 399 -22.06 10.76 -3.23
CA CYS A 399 -23.06 11.14 -2.24
C CYS A 399 -22.42 11.58 -0.92
N ALA A 400 -21.48 10.81 -0.39
CA ALA A 400 -20.74 11.14 0.84
C ALA A 400 -19.97 12.45 0.70
N ALA A 401 -19.23 12.62 -0.40
CA ALA A 401 -18.48 13.84 -0.70
C ALA A 401 -19.39 15.08 -0.76
N THR A 402 -20.57 14.94 -1.35
CA THR A 402 -21.58 16.01 -1.47
C THR A 402 -22.15 16.38 -0.11
N VAL A 403 -22.61 15.39 0.67
CA VAL A 403 -23.21 15.61 1.99
C VAL A 403 -22.19 16.18 2.98
N LEU A 404 -20.97 15.64 3.03
CA LEU A 404 -19.91 16.16 3.90
C LEU A 404 -19.56 17.61 3.57
N ARG A 405 -19.47 17.95 2.27
CA ARG A 405 -19.21 19.33 1.82
C ARG A 405 -20.31 20.29 2.26
N GLU A 406 -21.56 19.90 2.09
CA GLU A 406 -22.72 20.78 2.31
C GLU A 406 -23.13 20.89 3.77
N LYS A 407 -22.94 19.83 4.56
CA LYS A 407 -23.35 19.78 5.97
C LYS A 407 -22.23 20.14 6.94
N LEU A 408 -21.00 19.66 6.69
CA LEU A 408 -19.87 19.83 7.60
C LEU A 408 -18.80 20.78 7.04
N GLY A 409 -18.63 20.85 5.72
CA GLY A 409 -17.59 21.64 5.07
C GLY A 409 -16.18 21.01 5.13
N PHE A 410 -16.06 19.80 5.67
CA PHE A 410 -14.81 19.04 5.76
C PHE A 410 -15.08 17.53 5.80
N GLY A 411 -14.02 16.75 5.56
CA GLY A 411 -14.03 15.29 5.57
C GLY A 411 -12.71 14.74 5.04
N ILE A 412 -12.58 13.42 5.00
CA ILE A 412 -11.44 12.77 4.32
C ILE A 412 -11.81 12.65 2.84
N TYR A 413 -11.16 13.45 1.99
CA TYR A 413 -11.40 13.48 0.55
C TYR A 413 -10.28 12.80 -0.23
N ASN A 414 -10.65 12.00 -1.22
CA ASN A 414 -9.73 11.54 -2.26
C ASN A 414 -9.62 12.63 -3.34
N ILE A 415 -8.45 13.27 -3.45
CA ILE A 415 -8.21 14.36 -4.40
C ILE A 415 -7.17 13.96 -5.44
N HIS A 416 -7.37 14.42 -6.67
CA HIS A 416 -6.42 14.28 -7.76
C HIS A 416 -6.29 15.62 -8.50
N LEU A 417 -5.12 16.26 -8.41
CA LEU A 417 -4.90 17.61 -8.95
C LEU A 417 -4.75 17.64 -10.49
N GLY A 418 -4.57 16.49 -11.13
CA GLY A 418 -4.29 16.42 -12.56
C GLY A 418 -2.82 16.71 -12.84
N PHE A 419 -2.54 17.74 -13.64
CA PHE A 419 -1.19 18.12 -13.98
C PHE A 419 -0.58 19.05 -12.92
N ASP A 420 0.69 18.81 -12.59
CA ASP A 420 1.49 19.75 -11.82
C ASP A 420 1.70 21.04 -12.64
N LEU A 421 1.43 22.20 -12.04
CA LEU A 421 1.52 23.50 -12.70
C LEU A 421 2.94 23.80 -13.22
N VAL A 422 3.99 23.35 -12.53
CA VAL A 422 5.39 23.55 -12.94
C VAL A 422 5.70 22.80 -14.22
N ASN A 423 5.04 21.65 -14.44
CA ASN A 423 5.27 20.79 -15.59
C ASN A 423 4.21 20.96 -16.68
N ALA A 424 3.21 21.83 -16.50
CA ALA A 424 2.08 21.97 -17.40
C ALA A 424 2.50 22.42 -18.81
N GLU A 425 3.43 23.37 -18.91
CA GLU A 425 3.97 23.82 -20.20
C GLU A 425 4.75 22.71 -20.91
N GLN A 426 5.53 21.92 -20.17
CA GLN A 426 6.25 20.79 -20.72
C GLN A 426 5.27 19.71 -21.21
N ALA A 427 4.23 19.39 -20.43
CA ALA A 427 3.20 18.45 -20.85
C ALA A 427 2.50 18.90 -22.14
N ALA A 428 2.13 20.18 -22.25
CA ALA A 428 1.51 20.76 -23.44
C ALA A 428 2.43 20.75 -24.68
N SER A 429 3.75 20.70 -24.49
CA SER A 429 4.71 20.62 -25.59
C SER A 429 4.90 19.19 -26.15
N VAL A 430 4.52 18.17 -25.38
CA VAL A 430 4.69 16.75 -25.73
C VAL A 430 3.38 16.12 -26.24
N LEU A 431 2.23 16.63 -25.77
CA LEU A 431 0.89 16.31 -26.29
C LEU A 431 0.64 17.04 -27.61
#